data_AF-A0A936G9M6-F1
#
_entry.id   AF-A0A936G9M6-F1
#
_cell.length_a   1.000
_cell.length_b   1.000
_cell.length_c   1.000
_cell.angle_alpha   90.00
_cell.angle_beta   90.00
_cell.angle_gamma   90.00
#
_symmetry.space_group_name_H-M   'P 1'
#
loop_
_entity.id
_entity.type
_entity.pdbx_description
1 polymer ?
#
loop_
_entity_poly.entity_id
_entity_poly.type
_entity_poly.pdbx_seq_one_letter_code
_entity_poly.pdbx_strand_id
1 'polypeptide(L)'
;MFSFVTKGPVTSSPPAAHLRKEQVAELFHEKLGIPYTTDIPTLTATARKVLREVFLTADIGFSGVNFGVAETGSVCVITNEGNGRMVTTVPPIHIALMGMERLVPNLDDLSLLLSLLPRSATGQKLTVYTQLLNKPLANQTRHLIILDNGRTRLRNSPLKESLYCIRCGACLNACPVFRELSGHAYIGKDKSIAPYPGPIGSVISPGLLGENFVQLAQASSLCGACKDACPVDIDLPKMLTRVRAGAATSNSYQYTVAARD
;
A
#
# COMPACT_ATOMS: atom_id res chain seq x y z
N MET A 1 3.87 -0.05 10.22
CA MET A 1 4.90 -0.27 9.19
C MET A 1 6.07 0.64 9.52
N PHE A 2 7.27 0.12 9.82
CA PHE A 2 8.41 0.96 10.17
C PHE A 2 8.87 1.78 8.96
N SER A 3 8.98 3.09 9.16
CA SER A 3 9.79 3.98 8.33
C SER A 3 10.79 4.63 9.25
N PHE A 4 11.98 4.03 9.41
CA PHE A 4 13.12 4.78 9.93
C PHE A 4 13.56 5.73 8.81
N VAL A 5 13.27 7.01 9.02
CA VAL A 5 13.50 8.08 8.05
C VAL A 5 15.00 8.35 7.94
N THR A 6 15.62 7.78 6.92
CA THR A 6 16.75 8.41 6.19
C THR A 6 16.58 8.31 4.67
N LYS A 7 15.81 7.33 4.17
CA LYS A 7 15.21 7.28 2.83
C LYS A 7 13.80 6.71 2.98
N GLY A 8 12.80 7.31 2.34
CA GLY A 8 11.36 6.97 2.54
C GLY A 8 11.02 5.48 2.34
N PRO A 9 9.81 5.02 2.68
CA PRO A 9 9.44 3.62 2.52
C PRO A 9 9.19 3.33 1.03
N VAL A 10 10.01 2.44 0.44
CA VAL A 10 9.99 2.20 -1.02
C VAL A 10 9.87 0.72 -1.43
N THR A 11 9.53 -0.17 -0.49
CA THR A 11 9.36 -1.60 -0.76
C THR A 11 7.90 -2.01 -0.67
N SER A 12 7.44 -2.84 -1.62
CA SER A 12 6.08 -3.42 -1.60
C SER A 12 5.93 -4.50 -0.53
N SER A 13 7.02 -5.19 -0.16
CA SER A 13 7.14 -6.11 0.99
C SER A 13 8.52 -6.77 1.00
N PRO A 14 9.14 -7.10 2.14
CA PRO A 14 8.94 -6.53 3.47
C PRO A 14 9.60 -5.13 3.61
N PRO A 15 9.24 -4.33 4.64
CA PRO A 15 9.85 -3.03 4.90
C PRO A 15 11.36 -3.15 5.06
N ALA A 16 12.11 -2.17 4.56
CA ALA A 16 13.57 -2.11 4.68
C ALA A 16 14.32 -3.33 4.11
N ALA A 17 13.73 -4.13 3.21
CA ALA A 17 14.39 -5.26 2.56
C ALA A 17 15.65 -4.87 1.74
N HIS A 18 15.83 -3.58 1.46
CA HIS A 18 17.01 -3.03 0.79
C HIS A 18 18.20 -2.80 1.74
N LEU A 19 18.01 -2.92 3.06
CA LEU A 19 19.08 -2.76 4.04
C LEU A 19 19.74 -4.11 4.32
N ARG A 20 21.07 -4.10 4.39
CA ARG A 20 21.86 -5.23 4.89
C ARG A 20 21.79 -5.33 6.40
N LYS A 21 22.03 -6.52 6.95
CA LYS A 21 21.97 -6.76 8.41
C LYS A 21 22.94 -5.87 9.19
N GLU A 22 24.11 -5.55 8.62
CA GLU A 22 25.11 -4.67 9.23
C GLU A 22 24.58 -3.23 9.34
N GLN A 23 23.87 -2.74 8.33
CA GLN A 23 23.26 -1.41 8.32
C GLN A 23 22.11 -1.33 9.33
N VAL A 24 21.34 -2.41 9.49
CA VAL A 24 20.32 -2.51 10.54
C VAL A 24 20.97 -2.50 11.93
N ALA A 25 22.08 -3.22 12.10
CA ALA A 25 22.83 -3.26 13.36
C ALA A 25 23.39 -1.89 13.75
N GLU A 26 24.02 -1.16 12.82
CA GLU A 26 24.48 0.22 13.03
C GLU A 26 23.32 1.13 13.43
N LEU A 27 22.21 1.08 12.70
CA LEU A 27 21.03 1.89 13.00
C LEU A 27 20.46 1.59 14.39
N PHE A 28 20.43 0.31 14.79
CA PHE A 28 19.93 -0.08 16.11
C PHE A 28 20.88 0.36 17.22
N HIS A 29 22.19 0.27 17.00
CA HIS A 29 23.19 0.79 17.93
C HIS A 29 23.01 2.32 18.12
N GLU A 30 22.91 3.07 17.02
CA GLU A 30 22.77 4.52 17.05
C GLU A 30 21.43 5.01 17.61
N LYS A 31 20.32 4.36 17.26
CA LYS A 31 18.96 4.85 17.58
C LYS A 31 18.36 4.22 18.81
N LEU A 32 18.72 2.98 19.15
CA LEU A 32 18.18 2.26 20.30
C LEU A 32 19.20 2.12 21.43
N GLY A 33 20.47 2.51 21.21
CA GLY A 33 21.52 2.46 22.23
C GLY A 33 21.91 1.05 22.65
N ILE A 34 21.59 0.03 21.86
CA ILE A 34 22.00 -1.36 22.16
C ILE A 34 23.45 -1.61 21.73
N PRO A 35 24.18 -2.56 22.34
CA PRO A 35 25.47 -2.98 21.81
C PRO A 35 25.35 -3.41 20.35
N TYR A 36 26.34 -3.04 19.51
CA TYR A 36 26.37 -3.46 18.12
C TYR A 36 26.35 -4.99 18.03
N THR A 37 25.39 -5.52 17.27
CA THR A 37 25.27 -6.96 17.02
C THR A 37 24.60 -7.20 15.68
N THR A 38 25.08 -8.19 14.94
CA THR A 38 24.42 -8.67 13.70
C THR A 38 23.60 -9.94 13.93
N ASP A 39 23.43 -10.36 15.19
CA ASP A 39 22.57 -11.47 15.56
C ASP A 39 21.10 -11.14 15.32
N ILE A 40 20.52 -11.74 14.28
CA ILE A 40 19.16 -11.46 13.82
C ILE A 40 18.10 -11.74 14.92
N PRO A 41 18.14 -12.86 15.65
CA PRO A 41 17.26 -13.09 16.80
C PRO A 41 17.30 -11.94 17.83
N THR A 42 18.49 -11.49 18.22
CA THR A 42 18.67 -10.39 19.18
C THR A 42 18.10 -9.07 18.63
N LEU A 43 18.40 -8.73 17.38
CA LEU A 43 17.88 -7.53 16.73
C LEU A 43 16.34 -7.55 16.67
N THR A 44 15.75 -8.66 16.21
CA THR A 44 14.30 -8.78 16.08
C THR A 44 13.58 -8.78 17.43
N ALA A 45 14.15 -9.41 18.47
CA ALA A 45 13.63 -9.37 19.83
C ALA A 45 13.68 -7.96 20.42
N THR A 46 14.78 -7.23 20.20
CA THR A 46 14.93 -5.83 20.63
C THR A 46 13.89 -4.94 19.95
N ALA A 47 13.76 -5.03 18.62
CA ALA A 47 12.77 -4.27 17.86
C ALA A 47 11.35 -4.52 18.39
N ARG A 48 11.01 -5.79 18.67
CA ARG A 48 9.73 -6.17 19.25
C ARG A 48 9.51 -5.53 20.62
N LYS A 49 10.50 -5.54 21.50
CA LYS A 49 10.40 -4.96 22.85
C LYS A 49 10.13 -3.46 22.77
N VAL A 50 10.95 -2.72 22.02
CA VAL A 50 10.83 -1.27 21.86
C VAL A 50 9.48 -0.88 21.24
N LEU A 51 9.09 -1.55 20.15
CA LEU A 51 7.81 -1.27 19.51
C LEU A 51 6.60 -1.55 20.38
N ARG A 52 6.68 -2.59 21.22
CA ARG A 52 5.52 -3.01 21.99
C ARG A 52 5.08 -1.90 22.93
N GLU A 53 6.03 -1.19 23.51
CA GLU A 53 5.75 0.01 24.31
C GLU A 53 5.04 1.07 23.47
N VAL A 54 5.57 1.40 22.29
CA VAL A 54 4.96 2.38 21.37
C VAL A 54 3.51 2.01 21.01
N PHE A 55 3.24 0.73 20.70
CA PHE A 55 1.88 0.29 20.38
C PHE A 55 0.93 0.33 21.58
N LEU A 56 1.44 0.10 22.80
CA LEU A 56 0.63 0.05 24.02
C LEU A 56 0.29 1.44 24.56
N THR A 57 1.10 2.45 24.27
CA THR A 57 0.92 3.83 24.77
C THR A 57 0.38 4.80 23.71
N ALA A 58 0.23 4.37 22.45
CA ALA A 58 -0.27 5.24 21.39
C ALA A 58 -1.74 5.64 21.59
N ASP A 59 -2.02 6.94 21.51
CA ASP A 59 -3.38 7.49 21.58
C ASP A 59 -4.20 7.20 20.31
N ILE A 60 -3.53 7.15 19.17
CA ILE A 60 -4.15 7.00 17.85
C ILE A 60 -3.48 5.87 17.07
N GLY A 61 -4.30 4.92 16.62
CA GLY A 61 -3.93 3.93 15.64
C GLY A 61 -4.34 4.37 14.24
N PHE A 62 -3.40 4.38 13.29
CA PHE A 62 -3.70 4.69 11.89
C PHE A 62 -3.46 3.46 11.00
N SER A 63 -4.49 3.03 10.28
CA SER A 63 -4.40 1.90 9.37
C SER A 63 -4.93 2.21 7.97
N GLY A 64 -4.36 1.52 6.98
CA GLY A 64 -5.01 1.36 5.69
C GLY A 64 -6.00 0.20 5.73
N VAL A 65 -6.90 0.16 4.76
CA VAL A 65 -7.88 -0.92 4.59
C VAL A 65 -7.65 -1.61 3.26
N ASN A 66 -7.59 -2.95 3.29
CA ASN A 66 -7.46 -3.74 2.07
C ASN A 66 -8.79 -3.80 1.32
N PHE A 67 -9.88 -4.12 2.04
CA PHE A 67 -11.24 -4.19 1.51
C PHE A 67 -12.26 -3.73 2.56
N GLY A 68 -13.23 -2.92 2.18
CA GLY A 68 -14.47 -2.70 2.91
C GLY A 68 -15.57 -3.61 2.35
N VAL A 69 -16.37 -4.22 3.21
CA VAL A 69 -17.47 -5.10 2.82
C VAL A 69 -18.78 -4.33 2.97
N ALA A 70 -19.48 -4.09 1.86
CA ALA A 70 -20.64 -3.21 1.84
C ALA A 70 -21.83 -3.80 2.63
N GLU A 71 -22.10 -5.10 2.51
CA GLU A 71 -23.26 -5.73 3.16
C GLU A 71 -23.21 -5.66 4.69
N THR A 72 -22.01 -5.75 5.27
CA THR A 72 -21.81 -5.83 6.73
C THR A 72 -21.25 -4.54 7.33
N GLY A 73 -20.76 -3.62 6.50
CA GLY A 73 -19.97 -2.47 6.94
C GLY A 73 -18.59 -2.85 7.51
N SER A 74 -18.10 -4.07 7.24
CA SER A 74 -16.81 -4.54 7.77
C SER A 74 -15.63 -3.86 7.10
N VAL A 75 -14.57 -3.61 7.89
CA VAL A 75 -13.24 -3.24 7.39
C VAL A 75 -12.32 -4.46 7.46
N CYS A 76 -11.77 -4.88 6.32
CA CYS A 76 -10.82 -5.99 6.21
C CYS A 76 -9.38 -5.46 6.18
N VAL A 77 -8.58 -5.91 7.14
CA VAL A 77 -7.13 -5.64 7.21
C VAL A 77 -6.38 -6.96 7.18
N ILE A 78 -5.43 -7.10 6.26
CA ILE A 78 -4.56 -8.28 6.15
C ILE A 78 -3.10 -7.88 6.39
N THR A 79 -2.37 -8.71 7.14
CA THR A 79 -0.96 -8.47 7.51
C THR A 79 -0.25 -9.76 7.87
N ASN A 80 1.09 -9.78 7.75
CA ASN A 80 1.93 -10.90 8.19
C ASN A 80 2.69 -10.61 9.50
N GLU A 81 2.71 -9.35 9.95
CA GLU A 81 3.59 -8.85 11.02
C GLU A 81 2.87 -8.65 12.36
N GLY A 82 1.56 -8.89 12.41
CA GLY A 82 0.72 -8.79 13.62
C GLY A 82 0.47 -7.36 14.13
N ASN A 83 1.27 -6.38 13.70
CA ASN A 83 1.13 -4.98 14.07
C ASN A 83 -0.23 -4.37 13.70
N GLY A 84 -0.86 -4.82 12.61
CA GLY A 84 -2.17 -4.37 12.19
C GLY A 84 -3.23 -4.61 13.26
N ARG A 85 -3.15 -5.72 14.01
CA ARG A 85 -4.05 -5.97 15.14
C ARG A 85 -3.83 -4.97 16.26
N MET A 86 -2.57 -4.75 16.66
CA MET A 86 -2.27 -3.81 17.74
C MET A 86 -2.72 -2.39 17.38
N VAL A 87 -2.44 -1.92 16.16
CA VAL A 87 -2.85 -0.59 15.68
C VAL A 87 -4.37 -0.43 15.65
N THR A 88 -5.12 -1.48 15.32
CA THR A 88 -6.59 -1.39 15.17
C THR A 88 -7.36 -1.63 16.46
N THR A 89 -6.74 -2.24 17.49
CA THR A 89 -7.43 -2.61 18.73
C THR A 89 -6.91 -1.97 20.00
N VAL A 90 -5.63 -1.56 20.06
CA VAL A 90 -5.03 -1.06 21.31
C VAL A 90 -5.30 0.42 21.53
N PRO A 91 -5.06 1.33 20.56
CA PRO A 91 -5.32 2.75 20.76
C PRO A 91 -6.81 3.03 20.98
N PRO A 92 -7.17 4.00 21.84
CA PRO A 92 -8.54 4.41 22.08
C PRO A 92 -9.18 5.06 20.84
N ILE A 93 -8.38 5.59 19.91
CA ILE A 93 -8.85 6.12 18.62
C ILE A 93 -8.23 5.31 17.49
N HIS A 94 -9.04 4.82 16.56
CA HIS A 94 -8.60 4.16 15.34
C HIS A 94 -9.07 4.93 14.10
N ILE A 95 -8.12 5.40 13.28
CA ILE A 95 -8.39 6.00 11.98
C ILE A 95 -8.06 4.98 10.89
N ALA A 96 -9.07 4.59 10.10
CA ALA A 96 -8.96 3.71 8.96
C ALA A 96 -9.13 4.50 7.67
N LEU A 97 -8.17 4.40 6.75
CA LEU A 97 -8.19 5.07 5.45
C LEU A 97 -8.30 4.06 4.30
N MET A 98 -9.28 4.25 3.42
CA MET A 98 -9.39 3.54 2.15
C MET A 98 -9.66 4.48 1.00
N GLY A 99 -9.24 4.08 -0.20
CA GLY A 99 -9.82 4.63 -1.41
C GLY A 99 -11.21 4.05 -1.67
N MET A 100 -12.09 4.80 -2.35
CA MET A 100 -13.44 4.35 -2.70
C MET A 100 -13.48 3.08 -3.57
N GLU A 101 -12.38 2.70 -4.22
CA GLU A 101 -12.26 1.48 -5.02
C GLU A 101 -12.02 0.21 -4.18
N ARG A 102 -11.78 0.36 -2.87
CA ARG A 102 -11.48 -0.75 -1.95
C ARG A 102 -12.75 -1.39 -1.41
N LEU A 103 -13.82 -1.52 -2.20
CA LEU A 103 -15.09 -2.07 -1.76
C LEU A 103 -15.39 -3.41 -2.45
N VAL A 104 -15.92 -4.35 -1.67
CA VAL A 104 -16.58 -5.57 -2.17
C VAL A 104 -18.03 -5.60 -1.71
N PRO A 105 -18.97 -6.15 -2.50
CA PRO A 105 -20.38 -6.20 -2.12
C PRO A 105 -20.62 -7.02 -0.85
N ASN A 106 -20.07 -8.24 -0.79
CA ASN A 106 -20.35 -9.23 0.25
C ASN A 106 -19.10 -10.03 0.66
N LEU A 107 -19.26 -10.92 1.64
CA LEU A 107 -18.21 -11.78 2.20
C LEU A 107 -17.75 -12.89 1.23
N ASP A 108 -18.59 -13.32 0.30
CA ASP A 108 -18.21 -14.31 -0.74
C ASP A 108 -17.24 -13.68 -1.74
N ASP A 109 -17.53 -12.46 -2.20
CA ASP A 109 -16.63 -11.66 -3.03
C ASP A 109 -15.32 -11.36 -2.29
N LEU A 110 -15.40 -11.04 -0.99
CA LEU A 110 -14.20 -10.89 -0.16
C LEU A 110 -13.38 -12.19 -0.12
N SER A 111 -14.02 -13.34 0.09
CA SER A 111 -13.37 -14.65 0.16
C SER A 111 -12.58 -14.93 -1.11
N LEU A 112 -13.16 -14.64 -2.28
CA LEU A 112 -12.45 -14.74 -3.56
C LEU A 112 -11.18 -13.88 -3.57
N LEU A 113 -11.27 -12.60 -3.21
CA LEU A 113 -10.13 -11.69 -3.21
C LEU A 113 -9.05 -12.06 -2.17
N LEU A 114 -9.46 -12.54 -0.99
CA LEU A 114 -8.57 -13.07 0.03
C LEU A 114 -7.85 -14.35 -0.42
N SER A 115 -8.45 -15.08 -1.36
CA SER A 115 -7.83 -16.25 -1.97
C SER A 115 -6.80 -15.86 -3.04
N LEU A 116 -7.06 -14.79 -3.80
CA LEU A 116 -6.17 -14.34 -4.89
C LEU A 116 -4.96 -13.56 -4.36
N LEU A 117 -5.20 -12.59 -3.48
CA LEU A 117 -4.18 -11.62 -3.07
C LEU A 117 -2.91 -12.27 -2.49
N PRO A 118 -2.99 -13.15 -1.46
CA PRO A 118 -1.79 -13.67 -0.80
C PRO A 118 -1.03 -14.65 -1.69
N ARG A 119 -1.74 -15.40 -2.54
CA ARG A 119 -1.13 -16.32 -3.50
C ARG A 119 -0.31 -15.57 -4.53
N SER A 120 -0.83 -14.48 -5.06
CA SER A 120 -0.11 -13.64 -6.02
C SER A 120 0.97 -12.76 -5.39
N ALA A 121 0.83 -12.41 -4.11
CA ALA A 121 1.78 -11.54 -3.41
C ALA A 121 2.98 -12.30 -2.83
N THR A 122 2.71 -13.29 -1.99
CA THR A 122 3.71 -14.00 -1.17
C THR A 122 3.71 -15.51 -1.37
N GLY A 123 2.88 -16.03 -2.28
CA GLY A 123 2.71 -17.47 -2.49
C GLY A 123 1.95 -18.17 -1.35
N GLN A 124 1.43 -17.44 -0.36
CA GLN A 124 0.72 -18.00 0.77
C GLN A 124 -0.73 -18.34 0.39
N LYS A 125 -1.30 -19.39 1.00
CA LYS A 125 -2.72 -19.74 0.79
C LYS A 125 -3.66 -18.67 1.35
N LEU A 126 -3.26 -18.05 2.46
CA LEU A 126 -3.90 -16.92 3.14
C LEU A 126 -2.81 -16.19 3.95
N THR A 127 -2.99 -14.90 4.24
CA THR A 127 -2.09 -14.15 5.14
C THR A 127 -2.13 -14.68 6.57
N VAL A 128 -1.06 -14.44 7.34
CA VAL A 128 -0.99 -14.85 8.76
C VAL A 128 -2.12 -14.25 9.58
N TYR A 129 -2.50 -13.00 9.32
CA TYR A 129 -3.62 -12.34 9.97
C TYR A 129 -4.58 -11.76 8.94
N THR A 130 -5.84 -12.19 8.99
CA THR A 130 -6.96 -11.61 8.26
C THR A 130 -8.00 -11.16 9.27
N GLN A 131 -8.19 -9.85 9.39
CA GLN A 131 -9.05 -9.26 10.42
C GLN A 131 -10.26 -8.60 9.76
N LEU A 132 -11.45 -8.99 10.19
CA LEU A 132 -12.71 -8.32 9.83
C LEU A 132 -13.19 -7.50 11.02
N LEU A 133 -13.12 -6.18 10.86
CA LEU A 133 -13.45 -5.21 11.89
C LEU A 133 -14.84 -4.65 11.62
N ASN A 134 -15.85 -5.14 12.34
CA ASN A 134 -17.24 -4.67 12.20
C ASN A 134 -17.46 -3.38 13.00
N LYS A 135 -17.65 -3.51 14.32
CA LYS A 135 -17.78 -2.38 15.25
C LYS A 135 -16.44 -2.06 15.93
N PRO A 136 -16.23 -0.81 16.39
CA PRO A 136 -15.16 -0.52 17.34
C PRO A 136 -15.37 -1.28 18.66
N LEU A 137 -14.28 -1.43 19.42
CA LEU A 137 -14.35 -1.97 20.79
C LEU A 137 -15.08 -0.98 21.72
N ALA A 138 -15.60 -1.44 22.86
CA ALA A 138 -16.44 -0.62 23.74
C ALA A 138 -15.80 0.71 24.18
N ASN A 139 -14.49 0.71 24.43
CA ASN A 139 -13.71 1.89 24.84
C ASN A 139 -12.90 2.50 23.67
N GLN A 140 -13.34 2.28 22.43
CA GLN A 140 -12.64 2.75 21.24
C GLN A 140 -13.58 3.55 20.33
N THR A 141 -13.09 4.65 19.76
CA THR A 141 -13.73 5.37 18.66
C THR A 141 -13.03 5.04 17.35
N ARG A 142 -13.79 4.76 16.29
CA ARG A 142 -13.23 4.50 14.95
C ARG A 142 -13.74 5.51 13.93
N HIS A 143 -12.81 6.13 13.20
CA HIS A 143 -13.10 6.97 12.04
C HIS A 143 -12.75 6.22 10.76
N LEU A 144 -13.70 6.08 9.84
CA LEU A 144 -13.47 5.54 8.51
C LEU A 144 -13.45 6.68 7.49
N ILE A 145 -12.32 6.85 6.82
CA ILE A 145 -12.13 7.85 5.77
C ILE A 145 -12.16 7.12 4.41
N ILE A 146 -13.18 7.42 3.61
CA ILE A 146 -13.30 6.94 2.24
C ILE A 146 -12.85 8.06 1.30
N LEU A 147 -11.74 7.83 0.63
CA LEU A 147 -11.04 8.82 -0.17
C LEU A 147 -11.35 8.65 -1.66
N ASP A 148 -11.89 9.70 -2.28
CA ASP A 148 -11.94 9.80 -3.75
C ASP A 148 -10.54 10.18 -4.28
N ASN A 149 -10.06 11.40 -4.01
CA ASN A 149 -8.76 11.92 -4.46
C ASN A 149 -8.48 11.65 -5.96
N GLY A 150 -9.48 11.92 -6.81
CA GLY A 150 -9.38 11.75 -8.26
C GLY A 150 -9.74 10.36 -8.78
N ARG A 151 -10.17 9.43 -7.92
CA ARG A 151 -10.65 8.09 -8.32
C ARG A 151 -11.94 8.16 -9.12
N THR A 152 -12.86 9.08 -8.83
CA THR A 152 -14.07 9.26 -9.65
C THR A 152 -13.71 9.68 -11.08
N ARG A 153 -12.73 10.57 -11.25
CA ARG A 153 -12.20 10.92 -12.57
C ARG A 153 -11.53 9.72 -13.24
N LEU A 154 -10.70 8.97 -12.50
CA LEU A 154 -10.00 7.79 -13.01
C LEU A 154 -10.98 6.69 -13.46
N ARG A 155 -12.09 6.51 -12.74
CA ARG A 155 -13.19 5.59 -13.08
C ARG A 155 -13.84 5.93 -14.42
N ASN A 156 -13.88 7.21 -14.77
CA ASN A 156 -14.47 7.72 -16.00
C ASN A 156 -13.44 7.92 -17.12
N SER A 157 -12.22 7.40 -16.98
CA SER A 157 -11.15 7.55 -17.97
C SER A 157 -10.79 6.22 -18.64
N PRO A 158 -9.98 6.25 -19.72
CA PRO A 158 -9.37 5.05 -20.29
C PRO A 158 -8.46 4.26 -19.32
N LEU A 159 -8.22 4.75 -18.11
CA LEU A 159 -7.39 4.09 -17.09
C LEU A 159 -8.23 3.45 -15.97
N LYS A 160 -9.56 3.38 -16.11
CA LYS A 160 -10.49 2.90 -15.08
C LYS A 160 -10.16 1.52 -14.49
N GLU A 161 -9.66 0.60 -15.32
CA GLU A 161 -9.30 -0.77 -14.89
C GLU A 161 -8.18 -0.78 -13.84
N SER A 162 -7.36 0.28 -13.79
CA SER A 162 -6.35 0.41 -12.72
C SER A 162 -6.96 0.44 -11.32
N LEU A 163 -8.22 0.85 -11.17
CA LEU A 163 -8.95 0.84 -9.89
C LEU A 163 -9.30 -0.58 -9.42
N TYR A 164 -9.28 -1.60 -10.29
CA TYR A 164 -9.50 -2.99 -9.90
C TYR A 164 -8.30 -3.59 -9.13
N CYS A 165 -7.18 -2.86 -9.08
CA CYS A 165 -5.95 -3.38 -8.49
C CYS A 165 -6.16 -3.70 -7.01
N ILE A 166 -6.02 -4.97 -6.63
CA ILE A 166 -6.10 -5.46 -5.24
C ILE A 166 -4.79 -5.28 -4.44
N ARG A 167 -3.80 -4.57 -4.99
CA ARG A 167 -2.49 -4.30 -4.36
C ARG A 167 -1.70 -5.56 -3.97
N CYS A 168 -1.82 -6.64 -4.73
CA CYS A 168 -1.06 -7.87 -4.48
C CYS A 168 0.45 -7.75 -4.82
N GLY A 169 0.87 -6.77 -5.63
CA GLY A 169 2.27 -6.61 -6.01
C GLY A 169 2.78 -7.60 -7.07
N ALA A 170 1.94 -8.50 -7.61
CA ALA A 170 2.36 -9.45 -8.65
C ALA A 170 3.00 -8.76 -9.88
N CYS A 171 2.42 -7.65 -10.32
CA CYS A 171 2.97 -6.87 -11.43
C CYS A 171 4.33 -6.22 -11.11
N LEU A 172 4.63 -5.94 -9.84
CA LEU A 172 5.93 -5.43 -9.41
C LEU A 172 6.97 -6.55 -9.51
N ASN A 173 6.63 -7.74 -9.00
CA ASN A 173 7.50 -8.92 -9.01
C ASN A 173 7.79 -9.42 -10.42
N ALA A 174 6.82 -9.33 -11.34
CA ALA A 174 6.99 -9.75 -12.73
C ALA A 174 7.76 -8.71 -13.60
N CYS A 175 7.83 -7.45 -13.16
CA CYS A 175 8.38 -6.38 -13.98
C CYS A 175 9.93 -6.37 -13.92
N PRO A 176 10.63 -6.51 -15.07
CA PRO A 176 12.09 -6.46 -15.07
C PRO A 176 12.61 -5.09 -14.60
N VAL A 177 11.94 -4.01 -15.00
CA VAL A 177 12.33 -2.64 -14.62
C VAL A 177 12.22 -2.42 -13.11
N PHE A 178 11.13 -2.87 -12.49
CA PHE A 178 10.94 -2.73 -11.04
C PHE A 178 11.94 -3.60 -10.26
N ARG A 179 12.28 -4.79 -10.75
CA ARG A 179 13.24 -5.68 -10.09
C ARG A 179 14.65 -5.08 -10.04
N GLU A 180 15.08 -4.41 -11.11
CA GLU A 180 16.40 -3.79 -11.18
C GLU A 180 16.46 -2.44 -10.45
N LEU A 181 15.42 -1.60 -10.60
CA LEU A 181 15.45 -0.24 -10.07
C LEU A 181 14.83 -0.08 -8.68
N SER A 182 14.03 -1.07 -8.24
CA SER A 182 13.16 -0.97 -7.07
C SER A 182 12.20 0.22 -7.14
N GLY A 183 11.46 0.49 -6.06
CA GLY A 183 10.55 1.63 -6.03
C GLY A 183 11.28 2.98 -6.02
N HIS A 184 12.58 3.04 -5.70
CA HIS A 184 13.31 4.31 -5.46
C HIS A 184 13.44 5.13 -6.74
N ALA A 185 13.37 4.48 -7.90
CA ALA A 185 13.37 5.12 -9.19
C ALA A 185 12.00 5.69 -9.61
N TYR A 186 10.92 5.42 -8.84
CA TYR A 186 9.58 5.91 -9.16
C TYR A 186 9.38 7.29 -8.56
N ILE A 187 9.99 8.29 -9.21
CA ILE A 187 9.95 9.69 -8.82
C ILE A 187 9.24 10.58 -9.85
N GLY A 188 8.59 11.62 -9.36
CA GLY A 188 8.02 12.72 -10.12
C GLY A 188 9.10 13.56 -10.82
N LYS A 189 8.70 14.41 -11.77
CA LYS A 189 9.61 15.38 -12.42
C LYS A 189 10.18 16.36 -11.40
N ASP A 190 9.40 16.71 -10.39
CA ASP A 190 9.78 17.51 -9.23
C ASP A 190 10.60 16.74 -8.17
N LYS A 191 10.99 15.49 -8.46
CA LYS A 191 11.68 14.56 -7.56
C LYS A 191 10.87 14.10 -6.35
N SER A 192 9.56 14.36 -6.30
CA SER A 192 8.67 13.75 -5.30
C SER A 192 8.61 12.23 -5.48
N ILE A 193 8.53 11.49 -4.39
CA ILE A 193 8.41 10.02 -4.45
C ILE A 193 6.96 9.67 -4.81
N ALA A 194 6.78 8.82 -5.82
CA ALA A 194 5.46 8.31 -6.16
C ALA A 194 4.96 7.37 -5.05
N PRO A 195 3.75 7.58 -4.49
CA PRO A 195 3.19 6.69 -3.48
C PRO A 195 2.95 5.26 -3.99
N TYR A 196 2.81 5.11 -5.31
CA TYR A 196 2.61 3.83 -5.97
C TYR A 196 3.76 3.59 -6.95
N PRO A 197 4.58 2.54 -6.73
CA PRO A 197 5.63 2.18 -7.66
C PRO A 197 5.19 1.02 -8.59
N GLY A 198 6.10 0.59 -9.46
CA GLY A 198 5.86 -0.52 -10.39
C GLY A 198 4.95 -0.16 -11.56
N PRO A 199 4.62 -1.13 -12.43
CA PRO A 199 3.76 -0.90 -13.60
C PRO A 199 2.39 -0.31 -13.26
N ILE A 200 1.75 -0.78 -12.18
CA ILE A 200 0.49 -0.21 -11.69
C ILE A 200 0.67 1.23 -11.21
N GLY A 201 1.78 1.54 -10.55
CA GLY A 201 2.12 2.89 -10.10
C GLY A 201 2.30 3.86 -11.25
N SER A 202 2.96 3.42 -12.33
CA SER A 202 3.11 4.19 -13.57
C SER A 202 1.79 4.49 -14.29
N VAL A 203 0.69 3.83 -13.92
CA VAL A 203 -0.67 4.12 -14.42
C VAL A 203 -1.47 4.96 -13.44
N ILE A 204 -1.51 4.56 -12.16
CA ILE A 204 -2.33 5.21 -11.13
C ILE A 204 -1.76 6.57 -10.73
N SER A 205 -0.44 6.73 -10.60
CA SER A 205 0.17 7.97 -10.13
C SER A 205 -0.12 9.15 -11.06
N PRO A 206 0.02 9.04 -12.40
CA PRO A 206 -0.45 10.07 -13.32
C PRO A 206 -1.94 10.36 -13.21
N GLY A 207 -2.76 9.31 -13.09
CA GLY A 207 -4.21 9.45 -13.04
C GLY A 207 -4.75 10.11 -11.78
N LEU A 208 -4.14 9.85 -10.61
CA LEU A 208 -4.55 10.40 -9.32
C LEU A 208 -3.81 11.70 -8.96
N LEU A 209 -2.50 11.77 -9.23
CA LEU A 209 -1.62 12.84 -8.76
C LEU A 209 -1.18 13.81 -9.86
N GLY A 210 -1.60 13.56 -11.11
CA GLY A 210 -1.40 14.47 -12.23
C GLY A 210 -0.11 14.25 -13.02
N GLU A 211 0.18 15.21 -13.90
CA GLU A 211 1.18 15.08 -14.96
C GLU A 211 2.62 14.90 -14.50
N ASN A 212 2.91 15.25 -13.24
CA ASN A 212 4.22 15.13 -12.61
C ASN A 212 4.77 13.69 -12.64
N PHE A 213 3.91 12.69 -12.85
CA PHE A 213 4.28 11.27 -12.85
C PHE A 213 4.18 10.61 -14.23
N VAL A 214 3.80 11.32 -15.30
CA VAL A 214 3.58 10.72 -16.64
C VAL A 214 4.82 10.01 -17.19
N GLN A 215 6.01 10.52 -16.90
CA GLN A 215 7.29 9.92 -17.28
C GLN A 215 7.49 8.51 -16.73
N LEU A 216 6.83 8.13 -15.62
CA LEU A 216 6.94 6.79 -15.06
C LEU A 216 6.43 5.71 -16.02
N ALA A 217 5.50 6.05 -16.93
CA ALA A 217 5.06 5.13 -17.97
C ALA A 217 6.13 4.90 -19.04
N GLN A 218 7.05 5.84 -19.25
CA GLN A 218 8.13 5.73 -20.26
C GLN A 218 9.20 4.72 -19.84
N ALA A 219 9.39 4.49 -18.54
CA ALA A 219 10.36 3.52 -18.04
C ALA A 219 10.01 2.06 -18.36
N SER A 220 8.74 1.75 -18.67
CA SER A 220 8.31 0.37 -18.97
C SER A 220 8.85 -0.15 -20.31
N SER A 221 9.27 -1.41 -20.37
CA SER A 221 9.61 -2.08 -21.62
C SER A 221 8.38 -2.55 -22.43
N LEU A 222 7.17 -2.43 -21.86
CA LEU A 222 5.91 -2.93 -22.44
C LEU A 222 5.92 -4.44 -22.79
N CYS A 223 6.76 -5.24 -22.14
CA CYS A 223 6.95 -6.66 -22.44
C CYS A 223 5.74 -7.58 -22.10
N GLY A 224 4.66 -7.06 -21.53
CA GLY A 224 3.45 -7.86 -21.24
C GLY A 224 3.45 -8.61 -19.91
N ALA A 225 4.60 -8.93 -19.30
CA ALA A 225 4.69 -9.78 -18.11
C ALA A 225 3.79 -9.37 -16.92
N CYS A 226 3.56 -8.07 -16.75
CA CYS A 226 2.67 -7.55 -15.69
C CYS A 226 1.18 -7.85 -15.93
N LYS A 227 0.75 -8.02 -17.18
CA LYS A 227 -0.60 -8.46 -17.55
C LYS A 227 -0.77 -9.95 -17.24
N ASP A 228 0.19 -10.76 -17.68
CA ASP A 228 0.16 -12.22 -17.47
C ASP A 228 0.17 -12.60 -15.98
N ALA A 229 0.85 -11.80 -15.16
CA ALA A 229 0.93 -12.02 -13.71
C ALA A 229 -0.27 -11.45 -12.92
N CYS A 230 -1.17 -10.67 -13.54
CA CYS A 230 -2.23 -9.99 -12.80
C CYS A 230 -3.38 -10.95 -12.46
N PRO A 231 -3.72 -11.18 -11.18
CA PRO A 231 -4.80 -12.12 -10.82
C PRO A 231 -6.22 -11.55 -11.03
N VAL A 232 -6.33 -10.31 -11.49
CA VAL A 232 -7.59 -9.60 -11.73
C VAL A 232 -7.63 -8.99 -13.14
N ASP A 233 -6.85 -9.57 -14.07
CA ASP A 233 -6.87 -9.30 -15.51
C ASP A 233 -6.73 -7.83 -15.94
N ILE A 234 -5.95 -7.04 -15.19
CA ILE A 234 -5.68 -5.66 -15.57
C ILE A 234 -4.67 -5.62 -16.74
N ASP A 235 -5.09 -5.03 -17.87
CA ASP A 235 -4.22 -4.79 -19.02
C ASP A 235 -3.32 -3.55 -18.82
N LEU A 236 -2.30 -3.73 -17.97
CA LEU A 236 -1.31 -2.70 -17.68
C LEU A 236 -0.55 -2.21 -18.92
N PRO A 237 -0.06 -3.06 -19.85
CA PRO A 237 0.59 -2.59 -21.07
C PRO A 237 -0.28 -1.61 -21.89
N LYS A 238 -1.57 -1.93 -22.08
CA LYS A 238 -2.51 -1.06 -22.77
C LYS A 238 -2.74 0.27 -22.04
N MET A 239 -2.82 0.25 -20.72
CA MET A 239 -2.96 1.50 -19.95
C MET A 239 -1.68 2.33 -19.95
N LEU A 240 -0.51 1.70 -19.92
CA LEU A 240 0.77 2.39 -20.01
C LEU A 240 0.90 3.13 -21.35
N THR A 241 0.51 2.53 -22.48
CA THR A 241 0.51 3.22 -23.78
C THR A 241 -0.46 4.39 -23.80
N ARG A 242 -1.64 4.26 -23.17
CA ARG A 242 -2.59 5.38 -22.99
C ARG A 242 -1.98 6.53 -22.18
N VAL A 243 -1.27 6.24 -21.09
CA VAL A 243 -0.56 7.27 -20.31
C VAL A 243 0.51 7.95 -21.16
N ARG A 244 1.30 7.19 -21.93
CA ARG A 244 2.30 7.75 -22.88
C ARG A 244 1.67 8.66 -23.93
N ALA A 245 0.45 8.34 -24.36
CA ALA A 245 -0.33 9.14 -25.31
C ALA A 245 -1.07 10.33 -24.65
N GLY A 246 -0.89 10.58 -23.35
CA GLY A 246 -1.48 11.73 -22.66
C GLY A 246 -2.84 11.49 -21.99
N ALA A 247 -3.35 10.25 -21.93
CA ALA A 247 -4.67 9.98 -21.35
C ALA A 247 -4.80 10.27 -19.84
N ALA A 248 -3.69 10.54 -19.13
CA ALA A 248 -3.69 10.90 -17.72
C ALA A 248 -3.94 12.40 -17.47
N THR A 249 -3.81 13.26 -18.49
CA THR A 249 -3.89 14.72 -18.35
C THR A 249 -5.31 15.21 -18.64
N SER A 250 -6.21 15.13 -17.66
CA SER A 250 -7.48 15.88 -17.73
C SER A 250 -7.72 16.65 -16.43
N ASN A 251 -7.53 17.97 -16.55
CA ASN A 251 -7.80 19.11 -15.66
C ASN A 251 -7.85 18.94 -14.13
N SER A 252 -7.11 19.85 -13.49
CA SER A 252 -7.00 20.15 -12.06
C SER A 252 -8.36 20.29 -11.35
N TYR A 253 -8.46 19.73 -10.13
CA TYR A 253 -9.52 20.07 -9.19
C TYR A 253 -8.93 20.85 -8.02
N GLN A 254 -9.56 22.00 -7.72
CA GLN A 254 -9.46 22.68 -6.44
C GLN A 254 -10.17 21.83 -5.37
N TYR A 255 -9.56 21.71 -4.19
CA TYR A 255 -10.16 21.04 -3.05
C TYR A 255 -11.38 21.84 -2.57
N THR A 256 -12.60 21.35 -2.78
CA THR A 256 -13.78 21.85 -2.06
C THR A 256 -13.93 21.03 -0.79
N VAL A 257 -13.47 21.59 0.33
CA VAL A 257 -13.81 21.06 1.65
C VAL A 257 -15.24 21.48 1.92
N ALA A 258 -16.21 20.60 1.66
CA ALA A 258 -17.55 20.76 2.16
C ALA A 258 -17.53 20.42 3.66
N ALA A 259 -17.24 21.42 4.49
CA ALA A 259 -17.66 21.37 5.89
C ALA A 259 -19.19 21.36 5.88
N ARG A 260 -19.78 20.28 6.38
CA ARG A 260 -21.19 20.28 6.77
C ARG A 260 -21.20 20.67 8.24
N ASP A 261 -21.80 21.83 8.52
CA ASP A 261 -22.19 22.28 9.85
C ASP A 261 -23.21 21.32 10.49
#